data_AF-A0A401U2B5-F1
#
_entry.id   AF-A0A401U2B5-F1
#
_cell.length_a   1.000
_cell.length_b   1.000
_cell.length_c   1.000
_cell.angle_alpha   90.00
_cell.angle_beta   90.00
_cell.angle_gamma   90.00
#
_symmetry.space_group_name_H-M   'P 1'
#
loop_
_entity.id
_entity.type
_entity.pdbx_description
1 polymer ?
#
loop_
_entity_poly.entity_id
_entity_poly.type
_entity_poly.pdbx_seq_one_letter_code
_entity_poly.pdbx_strand_id
1 'polypeptide(L)'
;PMLIADDATRDACTALAIKAAQAVGIRFASIDVVRADGAWKVLEVNSGVKMEALGRRHPALVEAAYHAALDAVFEQVGRPGESRDDG
;
A
#
# COMPACT_ATOMS: atom_id res chain seq x y z
N PRO A 1 5.86 19.07 2.77
CA PRO A 1 6.43 17.77 2.32
C PRO A 1 7.69 17.99 1.47
N MET A 2 8.85 17.59 1.98
CA MET A 2 10.11 17.65 1.24
C MET A 2 10.34 16.28 0.62
N LEU A 3 10.47 16.21 -0.71
CA LEU A 3 10.90 14.97 -1.36
C LEU A 3 12.38 14.78 -1.01
N ILE A 4 12.74 13.62 -0.47
CA ILE A 4 14.14 13.28 -0.26
C ILE A 4 14.81 13.23 -1.64
N ALA A 5 15.80 14.08 -1.85
CA ALA A 5 16.55 14.19 -3.10
C ALA A 5 17.82 13.32 -3.11
N ASP A 6 18.32 12.96 -1.93
CA ASP A 6 19.46 12.07 -1.76
C ASP A 6 19.08 10.61 -2.04
N ASP A 7 19.73 10.01 -3.02
CA ASP A 7 19.39 8.67 -3.51
C ASP A 7 19.68 7.58 -2.46
N ALA A 8 20.76 7.71 -1.69
CA ALA A 8 21.09 6.73 -0.64
C ALA A 8 20.04 6.72 0.48
N THR A 9 19.57 7.90 0.90
CA THR A 9 18.50 8.03 1.89
C THR A 9 17.18 7.50 1.34
N ARG A 10 16.86 7.81 0.07
CA ARG A 10 15.66 7.31 -0.60
C ARG A 10 15.62 5.79 -0.64
N ASP A 11 16.73 5.15 -1.01
CA ASP A 11 16.84 3.70 -1.13
C ASP A 11 16.69 3.00 0.22
N ALA A 12 17.35 3.52 1.27
CA ALA A 12 17.23 2.99 2.62
C ALA A 12 15.78 3.06 3.15
N CYS A 13 15.12 4.21 2.97
CA CYS A 13 13.72 4.40 3.36
C CYS A 13 12.78 3.51 2.54
N THR A 14 13.00 3.38 1.24
CA THR A 14 12.19 2.53 0.35
C THR A 14 12.29 1.07 0.72
N ALA A 15 13.51 0.57 0.95
CA ALA A 15 13.73 -0.82 1.36
C ALA A 15 13.05 -1.13 2.70
N LEU A 16 13.09 -0.19 3.66
CA LEU A 16 12.42 -0.36 4.95
C LEU A 16 10.89 -0.32 4.81
N ALA A 17 10.35 0.59 4.00
CA ALA A 17 8.91 0.66 3.74
C ALA A 17 8.39 -0.63 3.07
N ILE A 18 9.10 -1.17 2.07
CA ILE A 18 8.71 -2.44 1.43
C ILE A 18 8.66 -3.58 2.45
N LYS A 19 9.70 -3.70 3.28
CA LYS A 19 9.74 -4.74 4.34
C LYS A 19 8.57 -4.60 5.32
N ALA A 20 8.24 -3.38 5.71
CA ALA A 20 7.11 -3.12 6.60
C ALA A 20 5.77 -3.49 5.96
N ALA A 21 5.55 -3.11 4.69
CA ALA A 21 4.34 -3.47 3.96
C ALA A 21 4.18 -5.00 3.83
N GLN A 22 5.26 -5.70 3.52
CA GLN A 22 5.29 -7.17 3.44
C GLN A 22 5.02 -7.82 4.79
N ALA A 23 5.63 -7.34 5.87
CA ALA A 23 5.45 -7.88 7.22
C ALA A 23 4.00 -7.77 7.72
N VAL A 24 3.28 -6.73 7.30
CA VAL A 24 1.86 -6.51 7.65
C VAL A 24 0.90 -7.11 6.61
N GLY A 25 1.41 -7.61 5.47
CA GLY A 25 0.59 -8.18 4.41
C GLY A 25 -0.27 -7.16 3.66
N ILE A 26 0.14 -5.89 3.64
CA ILE A 26 -0.62 -4.81 3.00
C ILE A 26 -0.08 -4.51 1.60
N ARG A 27 -0.99 -4.43 0.62
CA ARG A 27 -0.64 -4.17 -0.79
C ARG A 27 -0.50 -2.68 -1.10
N PHE A 28 -1.18 -1.82 -0.35
CA PHE A 28 -1.20 -0.38 -0.57
C PHE A 28 -1.33 0.37 0.77
N ALA A 29 -0.35 1.20 1.10
CA ALA A 29 -0.28 1.98 2.33
C ALA A 29 0.70 3.13 2.17
N SER A 30 0.54 4.19 2.97
CA SER A 30 1.63 5.13 3.22
C SER A 30 2.39 4.69 4.46
N ILE A 31 3.72 4.68 4.38
CA ILE A 31 4.59 4.30 5.49
C ILE A 31 5.47 5.48 5.85
N ASP A 32 5.34 5.92 7.10
CA ASP A 32 6.15 7.01 7.64
C ASP A 32 7.40 6.42 8.28
N VAL A 33 8.55 6.84 7.77
CA VAL A 33 9.87 6.40 8.21
C VAL A 33 10.57 7.56 8.88
N VAL A 34 11.15 7.31 10.06
CA VAL A 34 11.88 8.31 10.84
C VAL A 34 13.28 7.83 11.16
N ARG A 35 14.20 8.78 11.35
CA ARG A 35 15.53 8.47 11.87
C ARG A 35 15.54 8.75 13.38
N ALA A 36 15.78 7.71 14.17
CA ALA A 36 15.90 7.80 15.62
C ALA A 36 17.17 7.09 16.06
N ASP A 37 17.97 7.75 16.90
CA ASP A 37 19.26 7.23 17.39
C ASP A 37 20.21 6.82 16.26
N GLY A 38 20.21 7.57 15.16
CA GLY A 38 21.05 7.31 13.98
C GLY A 38 20.54 6.22 13.04
N ALA A 39 19.51 5.46 13.42
CA ALA A 39 18.94 4.36 12.63
C ALA A 39 17.58 4.72 12.02
N TRP A 40 17.28 4.17 10.84
CA TRP A 40 15.96 4.26 10.20
C TRP A 40 14.98 3.29 10.86
N LYS A 41 13.80 3.79 11.24
CA LYS A 41 12.73 3.03 11.88
C LYS A 41 11.38 3.37 11.25
N VAL A 42 10.48 2.41 11.22
CA VAL A 42 9.08 2.64 10.86
C VAL A 42 8.40 3.33 12.03
N LEU A 43 7.75 4.46 11.78
CA LEU A 43 6.93 5.15 12.78
C LEU A 43 5.48 4.72 12.68
N GLU A 44 4.92 4.71 11.47
CA GLU A 44 3.50 4.46 11.24
C GLU A 44 3.30 3.76 9.89
N VAL A 45 2.32 2.85 9.85
CA VAL A 45 1.79 2.26 8.61
C VAL A 45 0.33 2.67 8.51
N ASN A 46 0.05 3.56 7.56
CA ASN A 46 -1.26 4.10 7.29
C ASN A 46 -1.86 3.36 6.09
N SER A 47 -2.79 2.42 6.34
CA SER A 47 -3.50 1.66 5.29
C SER A 47 -4.42 2.55 4.45
N GLY A 48 -4.92 3.64 5.04
CA GLY A 48 -5.47 4.76 4.30
C GLY A 48 -4.32 5.66 3.85
N VAL A 49 -3.80 5.45 2.64
CA VAL A 49 -3.18 6.58 1.95
C VAL A 49 -4.24 7.67 1.96
N LYS A 50 -3.90 8.90 2.40
CA LYS A 50 -4.83 10.02 2.25
C LYS A 50 -5.08 10.19 0.76
N MET A 51 -6.13 9.54 0.26
CA MET A 51 -6.44 9.44 -1.16
C MET A 51 -6.66 10.84 -1.74
N GLU A 52 -7.11 11.81 -0.93
CA GLU A 52 -7.17 13.21 -1.35
C GLU A 52 -5.79 13.87 -1.57
N ALA A 53 -4.75 13.46 -0.84
CA ALA A 53 -3.40 14.01 -1.01
C ALA A 53 -2.67 13.36 -2.19
N LEU A 54 -2.81 12.03 -2.35
CA LEU A 54 -2.26 11.31 -3.49
C LEU A 54 -3.01 11.66 -4.78
N GLY A 55 -4.34 11.73 -4.75
CA GLY A 55 -5.19 12.03 -5.91
C GLY A 55 -4.98 13.44 -6.46
N ARG A 56 -4.57 14.38 -5.60
CA ARG A 56 -4.16 15.73 -6.03
C ARG A 56 -2.91 15.75 -6.91
N ARG A 57 -2.05 14.73 -6.83
CA ARG A 57 -0.78 14.66 -7.56
C ARG A 57 -0.75 13.56 -8.63
N HIS A 58 -1.41 12.44 -8.35
CA HIS A 58 -1.43 11.24 -9.18
C HIS A 58 -2.85 10.62 -9.19
N PRO A 59 -3.85 11.27 -9.81
CA PRO A 59 -5.23 10.83 -9.79
C PRO A 59 -5.44 9.43 -10.39
N ALA A 60 -4.74 9.12 -11.50
CA ALA A 60 -4.83 7.80 -12.15
C ALA A 60 -4.36 6.65 -11.24
N LEU A 61 -3.39 6.90 -10.35
CA LEU A 61 -2.90 5.89 -9.40
C LEU A 61 -3.94 5.60 -8.31
N VAL A 62 -4.66 6.63 -7.88
CA VAL A 62 -5.77 6.51 -6.91
C VAL A 62 -6.92 5.71 -7.52
N GLU A 63 -7.30 6.01 -8.76
CA GLU A 63 -8.33 5.30 -9.50
C GLU A 63 -7.98 3.80 -9.67
N ALA A 64 -6.76 3.50 -10.13
CA ALA A 64 -6.30 2.13 -10.28
C ALA A 64 -6.29 1.35 -8.95
N ALA A 65 -5.88 2.00 -7.85
CA ALA A 65 -5.90 1.39 -6.51
C ALA A 65 -7.33 1.10 -6.02
N TYR A 66 -8.29 1.99 -6.28
CA TYR A 66 -9.70 1.73 -5.99
C TYR A 66 -10.28 0.60 -6.83
N HIS A 67 -10.02 0.59 -8.14
CA HIS A 67 -10.47 -0.50 -9.01
C HIS A 67 -9.93 -1.85 -8.56
N ALA A 68 -8.61 -1.96 -8.31
CA ALA A 68 -8.02 -3.21 -7.84
C ALA A 68 -8.55 -3.66 -6.47
N ALA A 69 -8.93 -2.72 -5.59
CA ALA A 69 -9.54 -3.03 -4.30
C ALA A 69 -10.99 -3.53 -4.47
N LEU A 70 -11.78 -2.88 -5.33
CA LEU A 70 -13.15 -3.28 -5.63
C LEU A 70 -13.19 -4.64 -6.32
N ASP A 71 -12.33 -4.85 -7.33
CA ASP A 71 -12.19 -6.14 -8.02
C ASP A 71 -11.87 -7.25 -7.01
N ALA A 72 -10.94 -7.03 -6.09
CA ALA A 72 -10.61 -8.04 -5.06
C ALA A 72 -11.78 -8.35 -4.11
N VAL A 73 -12.61 -7.36 -3.77
CA VAL A 73 -13.81 -7.58 -2.93
C VAL A 73 -14.87 -8.34 -3.71
N PHE A 74 -15.10 -7.98 -4.98
CA PHE A 74 -16.16 -8.59 -5.79
C PHE A 74 -15.78 -9.95 -6.40
N GLU A 75 -14.50 -10.21 -6.64
CA GLU A 75 -13.99 -11.56 -6.95
C GLU A 75 -14.17 -12.52 -5.75
N GLN A 76 -14.05 -12.03 -4.52
CA GLN A 76 -14.31 -12.82 -3.31
C GLN A 76 -15.80 -13.11 -3.09
N VAL A 77 -16.70 -12.25 -3.59
CA VAL A 77 -18.16 -12.45 -3.54
C VAL A 77 -18.65 -13.35 -4.69
N GLY A 78 -17.79 -13.65 -5.68
CA GLY A 78 -18.11 -14.32 -6.93
C GLY A 78 -17.98 -15.85 -6.98
N ARG A 79 -17.83 -16.58 -5.87
CA ARG A 79 -18.00 -18.06 -5.88
C ARG A 79 -19.30 -18.50 -5.19
N PRO A 80 -20.46 -18.41 -5.87
CA PRO A 80 -21.59 -19.26 -5.52
C PRO A 80 -21.26 -20.72 -5.91
N GLY A 81 -21.74 -21.65 -5.07
CA GLY A 81 -21.35 -23.05 -5.02
C GLY A 81 -21.17 -23.78 -6.35
N GLU A 82 -19.98 -24.36 -6.53
CA GLU A 82 -19.84 -25.63 -7.23
C GLU A 82 -20.48 -26.72 -6.36
N SER A 83 -21.79 -26.91 -6.52
CA SER A 83 -22.42 -28.19 -6.21
C SER A 83 -22.62 -28.90 -7.54
N ARG A 84 -21.80 -29.93 -7.76
CA ARG A 84 -22.15 -31.03 -8.65
C ARG A 84 -23.48 -31.59 -8.15
N ASP A 85 -24.48 -31.66 -9.01
CA ASP A 85 -25.51 -32.67 -8.85
C ASP A 85 -25.86 -33.22 -10.22
N ASP A 86 -25.54 -34.49 -10.36
CA ASP A 86 -25.68 -35.33 -11.52
C ASP A 86 -26.88 -36.23 -11.22
N GLY A 87 -28.05 -35.86 -11.77
CA GLY A 87 -29.30 -36.59 -11.65
C GLY A 87 -30.25 -36.27 -12.79
#